data_AF-A0A8J0TXK6-F1
#
_entry.id   AF-A0A8J0TXK6-F1
#
_cell.length_a   1.000
_cell.length_b   1.000
_cell.length_c   1.000
_cell.angle_alpha   90.00
_cell.angle_beta   90.00
_cell.angle_gamma   90.00
#
_symmetry.space_group_name_H-M   'P 1'
#
loop_
_entity.id
_entity.type
_entity.pdbx_description
1 polymer ?
#
loop_
_entity_poly.entity_id
_entity_poly.type
_entity_poly.pdbx_seq_one_letter_code
_entity_poly.pdbx_strand_id
1 'polypeptide(L)'
;MVPNYSCGDYGKVVAFIADRSIVTTLPIAQFLSSYGYSQISYGATDPVLNDRTLYPYHFSTGVNDDVQHIAIAELMERLGWTWVIILAPGDDHGESESKNLMNEINKHGACVDFIGTLTEDTNTNIRTLERIQKSTAEVVVLCGGLFRTEPLISLVETMIKDKTLVIPQTWLHLYSNMLFNGSLIFFNENNLCYNRSKSKLDELALNESILYTDVYFYMERCLTLDKEKDDLFQKAYGTDFNNCSSLEISVLPQDPNYQVYRAATGLAHAEHLMLSSSGKSHHKDIHKYIHRKQILKSQCSPNCPPGYRKVPRERAPPCCYDCARCSEGEISNLTDMEYCLKCHIYEWPNNEKTMCIEKQTEFLSYEADSLTLVFLVLSVVSISLVTVILGIFISFRDTPLVKANNRNLSFILLFSIKLSFLSVFLFLGRPSDITCILRQTSFGISFSIAMSSVLAKTIMVCIAFKASKPDSPWRKWLRVKITYFIVIICSFIQFLISAIWLTISPPFMELNILSEPGKIIIQCNEGSVIAFYIVLSYMGLLASVSFIVAFLARTLPDSFNEAKYIT
;
A
#
# COMPACT_ATOMS: atom_id res chain seq x y z
N MET A 1 3.02 -11.59 -62.74
CA MET A 1 1.60 -11.17 -62.63
C MET A 1 1.04 -11.09 -64.04
N VAL A 2 0.21 -12.06 -64.43
CA VAL A 2 -0.64 -11.91 -65.62
C VAL A 2 -1.95 -11.30 -65.11
N PRO A 3 -2.32 -10.08 -65.49
CA PRO A 3 -3.53 -9.46 -64.99
C PRO A 3 -4.73 -10.15 -65.67
N ASN A 4 -5.62 -10.72 -64.85
CA ASN A 4 -6.87 -11.34 -65.32
C ASN A 4 -7.92 -10.25 -65.58
N TYR A 5 -7.74 -9.46 -66.64
CA TYR A 5 -8.81 -8.60 -67.17
C TYR A 5 -9.14 -9.01 -68.61
N SER A 6 -10.42 -9.09 -68.92
CA SER A 6 -10.95 -9.42 -70.25
C SER A 6 -11.36 -8.12 -70.93
N CYS A 7 -10.57 -7.57 -71.86
CA CYS A 7 -10.95 -6.37 -72.62
C CYS A 7 -12.22 -6.59 -73.48
N GLY A 8 -13.40 -6.48 -72.87
CA GLY A 8 -14.71 -6.34 -73.49
C GLY A 8 -15.46 -5.22 -72.79
N ASP A 9 -16.32 -4.49 -73.52
CA ASP A 9 -16.97 -3.23 -73.13
C ASP A 9 -17.42 -3.19 -71.66
N TYR A 10 -16.61 -2.56 -70.80
CA TYR A 10 -16.82 -2.51 -69.36
C TYR A 10 -17.67 -1.32 -68.93
N GLY A 11 -18.55 -1.56 -67.96
CA GLY A 11 -19.09 -0.51 -67.11
C GLY A 11 -17.98 0.33 -66.46
N LYS A 12 -18.31 1.55 -66.06
CA LYS A 12 -17.37 2.49 -65.46
C LYS A 12 -16.84 1.93 -64.13
N VAL A 13 -15.51 1.85 -63.96
CA VAL A 13 -14.87 1.49 -62.68
C VAL A 13 -15.18 2.56 -61.64
N VAL A 14 -15.67 2.16 -60.47
CA VAL A 14 -16.08 3.08 -59.40
C VAL A 14 -15.17 3.02 -58.17
N ALA A 15 -14.55 1.87 -57.90
CA ALA A 15 -13.62 1.67 -56.77
C ALA A 15 -12.78 0.39 -56.96
N PHE A 16 -11.74 0.25 -56.14
CA PHE A 16 -10.85 -0.91 -56.10
C PHE A 16 -10.91 -1.62 -54.75
N ILE A 17 -10.87 -2.95 -54.75
CA ILE A 17 -10.59 -3.75 -53.55
C ILE A 17 -9.09 -4.09 -53.58
N ALA A 18 -8.35 -3.63 -52.58
CA ALA A 18 -6.90 -3.78 -52.50
C ALA A 18 -6.48 -4.89 -51.54
N ASP A 19 -5.21 -5.29 -51.66
CA ASP A 19 -4.60 -6.41 -50.95
C ASP A 19 -4.55 -6.25 -49.41
N ARG A 20 -4.26 -7.33 -48.68
CA ARG A 20 -3.98 -7.32 -47.23
C ARG A 20 -2.59 -6.75 -46.91
N SER A 21 -1.62 -6.92 -47.79
CA SER A 21 -0.23 -6.49 -47.53
C SER A 21 -0.08 -4.97 -47.67
N ILE A 22 0.59 -4.35 -46.70
CA ILE A 22 0.96 -2.93 -46.77
C ILE A 22 1.90 -2.65 -47.95
N VAL A 23 2.80 -3.59 -48.27
CA VAL A 23 3.83 -3.45 -49.31
C VAL A 23 3.23 -3.20 -50.68
N THR A 24 2.07 -3.81 -50.97
CA THR A 24 1.34 -3.64 -52.23
C THR A 24 0.30 -2.52 -52.13
N THR A 25 -0.38 -2.43 -50.99
CA THR A 25 -1.47 -1.48 -50.78
C THR A 25 -1.01 -0.03 -50.81
N LEU A 26 0.15 0.28 -50.22
CA LEU A 26 0.70 1.62 -50.14
C LEU A 26 0.96 2.25 -51.52
N PRO A 27 1.75 1.65 -52.43
CA PRO A 27 1.97 2.22 -53.75
C PRO A 27 0.69 2.30 -54.59
N ILE A 28 -0.24 1.33 -54.45
CA ILE A 28 -1.54 1.39 -55.14
C ILE A 28 -2.38 2.56 -54.61
N ALA A 29 -2.39 2.81 -53.31
CA ALA A 29 -3.12 3.92 -52.70
C ALA A 29 -2.56 5.29 -53.14
N GLN A 30 -1.23 5.42 -53.25
CA GLN A 30 -0.59 6.63 -53.80
C GLN A 30 -1.05 6.89 -55.24
N PHE A 31 -1.02 5.85 -56.07
CA PHE A 31 -1.43 5.93 -57.47
C PHE A 31 -2.91 6.30 -57.59
N LEU A 32 -3.81 5.53 -56.97
CA LEU A 32 -5.26 5.75 -57.08
C LEU A 32 -5.71 7.09 -56.49
N SER A 33 -5.02 7.58 -55.46
CA SER A 33 -5.34 8.88 -54.86
C SER A 33 -5.14 10.04 -55.84
N SER A 34 -4.17 9.93 -56.75
CA SER A 34 -3.94 10.93 -57.81
C SER A 34 -5.05 10.96 -58.86
N TYR A 35 -5.76 9.84 -59.05
CA TYR A 35 -6.87 9.71 -60.01
C TYR A 35 -8.26 9.83 -59.37
N GLY A 36 -8.34 10.00 -58.05
CA GLY A 36 -9.60 10.14 -57.33
C GLY A 36 -10.41 8.83 -57.17
N TYR A 37 -9.76 7.67 -57.29
CA TYR A 37 -10.42 6.38 -57.11
C TYR A 37 -10.39 5.93 -55.66
N SER A 38 -11.54 5.53 -55.14
CA SER A 38 -11.65 4.92 -53.81
C SER A 38 -11.10 3.50 -53.81
N GLN A 39 -10.36 3.18 -52.75
CA GLN A 39 -9.76 1.89 -52.51
C GLN A 39 -10.18 1.38 -51.15
N ILE A 40 -10.63 0.12 -51.06
CA ILE A 40 -10.83 -0.58 -49.79
C ILE A 40 -9.86 -1.76 -49.71
N SER A 41 -8.85 -1.66 -48.84
CA SER A 41 -8.00 -2.81 -48.49
C SER A 41 -8.77 -3.78 -47.59
N TYR A 42 -8.58 -5.07 -47.82
CA TYR A 42 -9.15 -6.11 -46.94
C TYR A 42 -8.23 -6.50 -45.78
N GLY A 43 -7.14 -5.75 -45.51
CA GLY A 43 -6.31 -6.08 -44.36
C GLY A 43 -5.14 -5.16 -44.02
N ALA A 44 -4.75 -4.21 -44.88
CA ALA A 44 -3.67 -3.29 -44.56
C ALA A 44 -4.17 -2.23 -43.57
N THR A 45 -3.52 -2.12 -42.42
CA THR A 45 -3.92 -1.27 -41.28
C THR A 45 -2.82 -0.34 -40.81
N ASP A 46 -1.72 -0.27 -41.55
CA ASP A 46 -0.55 0.53 -41.19
C ASP A 46 -0.93 2.02 -40.96
N PRO A 47 -0.48 2.64 -39.86
CA PRO A 47 -0.82 4.02 -39.52
C PRO A 47 -0.52 5.04 -40.63
N VAL A 48 0.46 4.79 -41.49
CA VAL A 48 0.79 5.67 -42.63
C VAL A 48 -0.40 5.87 -43.56
N LEU A 49 -1.24 4.84 -43.74
CA LEU A 49 -2.44 4.88 -44.60
C LEU A 49 -3.59 5.69 -43.99
N ASN A 50 -3.51 6.08 -42.72
CA ASN A 50 -4.52 6.91 -42.06
C ASN A 50 -4.34 8.41 -42.35
N ASP A 51 -3.20 8.83 -42.92
CA ASP A 51 -2.99 10.22 -43.31
C ASP A 51 -3.91 10.61 -44.48
N ARG A 52 -5.01 11.28 -44.17
CA ARG A 52 -6.01 11.74 -45.14
C ARG A 52 -5.50 12.84 -46.08
N THR A 53 -4.35 13.45 -45.78
CA THR A 53 -3.73 14.42 -46.69
C THR A 53 -3.00 13.72 -47.84
N LEU A 54 -2.38 12.57 -47.56
CA LEU A 54 -1.65 11.77 -48.55
C LEU A 54 -2.52 10.68 -49.20
N TYR A 55 -3.45 10.08 -48.45
CA TYR A 55 -4.30 8.95 -48.86
C TYR A 55 -5.81 9.23 -48.66
N PRO A 56 -6.36 10.30 -49.27
CA PRO A 56 -7.74 10.71 -49.03
C PRO A 56 -8.77 9.64 -49.42
N TYR A 57 -8.46 8.77 -50.39
CA TYR A 57 -9.37 7.79 -50.96
C TYR A 57 -9.13 6.34 -50.49
N HIS A 58 -8.27 6.15 -49.49
CA HIS A 58 -7.98 4.84 -48.93
C HIS A 58 -8.90 4.49 -47.74
N PHE A 59 -9.38 3.26 -47.71
CA PHE A 59 -10.14 2.68 -46.61
C PHE A 59 -9.64 1.26 -46.35
N SER A 60 -9.87 0.74 -45.15
CA SER A 60 -9.50 -0.63 -44.80
C SER A 60 -10.60 -1.30 -43.98
N THR A 61 -10.76 -2.60 -44.20
CA THR A 61 -11.60 -3.48 -43.37
C THR A 61 -10.75 -4.41 -42.49
N GLY A 62 -9.44 -4.17 -42.43
CA GLY A 62 -8.53 -4.82 -41.49
C GLY A 62 -8.88 -4.52 -40.04
N VAL A 63 -8.42 -5.38 -39.14
CA VAL A 63 -8.63 -5.20 -37.70
C VAL A 63 -7.61 -4.17 -37.21
N ASN A 64 -8.05 -3.16 -36.47
CA ASN A 64 -7.12 -2.19 -35.88
C ASN A 64 -6.19 -2.90 -34.88
N ASP A 65 -4.90 -2.91 -35.17
CA ASP A 65 -3.88 -3.56 -34.36
C ASP A 65 -3.80 -2.95 -32.94
N ASP A 66 -4.13 -1.66 -32.78
CA ASP A 66 -4.22 -0.99 -31.46
C ASP A 66 -5.24 -1.66 -30.54
N VAL A 67 -6.40 -2.07 -31.10
CA VAL A 67 -7.45 -2.74 -30.32
C VAL A 67 -6.96 -4.11 -29.86
N GLN A 68 -6.16 -4.78 -30.69
CA GLN A 68 -5.54 -6.04 -30.33
C GLN A 68 -4.46 -5.86 -29.26
N HIS A 69 -3.63 -4.80 -29.33
CA HIS A 69 -2.64 -4.50 -28.29
C HIS A 69 -3.29 -4.21 -26.94
N ILE A 70 -4.37 -3.41 -26.93
CA ILE A 70 -5.16 -3.17 -25.72
C ILE A 70 -5.74 -4.48 -25.20
N ALA A 71 -6.31 -5.32 -26.08
CA ALA A 71 -6.88 -6.60 -25.67
C ALA A 71 -5.82 -7.57 -25.11
N ILE A 72 -4.60 -7.57 -25.67
CA ILE A 72 -3.47 -8.34 -25.17
C ILE A 72 -3.01 -7.82 -23.80
N ALA A 73 -2.88 -6.51 -23.64
CA ALA A 73 -2.49 -5.89 -22.37
C ALA A 73 -3.53 -6.14 -21.27
N GLU A 74 -4.83 -5.97 -21.59
CA GLU A 74 -5.92 -6.34 -20.70
C GLU A 74 -5.90 -7.84 -20.37
N LEU A 75 -5.62 -8.70 -21.36
CA LEU A 75 -5.49 -10.14 -21.14
C LEU A 75 -4.31 -10.47 -20.23
N MET A 76 -3.23 -9.69 -20.22
CA MET A 76 -2.10 -9.88 -19.31
C MET A 76 -2.39 -9.41 -17.90
N GLU A 77 -3.04 -8.25 -17.74
CA GLU A 77 -3.47 -7.73 -16.44
C GLU A 77 -4.50 -8.68 -15.81
N ARG A 78 -5.59 -8.93 -16.54
CA ARG A 78 -6.01 -10.27 -16.96
C ARG A 78 -5.40 -11.46 -16.24
N LEU A 79 -4.31 -11.95 -16.78
CA LEU A 79 -3.68 -13.18 -16.36
C LEU A 79 -2.65 -12.95 -15.23
N GLY A 80 -2.60 -11.77 -14.61
CA GLY A 80 -1.58 -11.47 -13.59
C GLY A 80 -0.16 -11.71 -14.11
N TRP A 81 0.02 -11.63 -15.42
CA TRP A 81 1.30 -11.77 -16.09
C TRP A 81 1.96 -10.41 -16.05
N THR A 82 2.99 -10.29 -15.22
CA THR A 82 3.71 -9.02 -15.01
C THR A 82 5.11 -9.03 -15.62
N TRP A 83 5.54 -10.16 -16.19
CA TRP A 83 6.83 -10.34 -16.85
C TRP A 83 6.66 -11.19 -18.11
N VAL A 84 6.84 -10.55 -19.28
CA VAL A 84 6.61 -11.16 -20.61
C VAL A 84 7.71 -10.77 -21.60
N ILE A 85 7.83 -11.51 -22.69
CA ILE A 85 8.70 -11.16 -23.84
C ILE A 85 7.82 -10.84 -25.04
N ILE A 86 8.21 -9.85 -25.84
CA ILE A 86 7.60 -9.60 -27.15
C ILE A 86 8.53 -10.17 -28.23
N LEU A 87 7.97 -10.90 -29.20
CA LEU A 87 8.67 -11.40 -30.38
C LEU A 87 8.00 -10.85 -31.64
N ALA A 88 8.78 -10.13 -32.46
CA ALA A 88 8.28 -9.42 -33.65
C ALA A 88 9.18 -9.67 -34.88
N PRO A 89 8.66 -9.50 -36.11
CA PRO A 89 9.51 -9.45 -37.30
C PRO A 89 10.43 -8.22 -37.27
N GLY A 90 11.63 -8.36 -37.81
CA GLY A 90 12.64 -7.31 -37.89
C GLY A 90 12.44 -6.36 -39.08
N ASP A 91 11.20 -5.93 -39.33
CA ASP A 91 10.87 -4.87 -40.27
C ASP A 91 10.31 -3.63 -39.54
N ASP A 92 10.25 -2.49 -40.22
CA ASP A 92 9.83 -1.21 -39.62
C ASP A 92 8.44 -1.30 -38.97
N HIS A 93 7.56 -2.12 -39.57
CA HIS A 93 6.23 -2.39 -39.04
C HIS A 93 6.31 -3.19 -37.73
N GLY A 94 7.06 -4.29 -37.67
CA GLY A 94 7.27 -5.05 -36.45
C GLY A 94 7.93 -4.24 -35.32
N GLU A 95 8.84 -3.31 -35.66
CA GLU A 95 9.44 -2.40 -34.68
C GLU A 95 8.41 -1.41 -34.09
N SER A 96 7.58 -0.80 -34.95
CA SER A 96 6.51 0.11 -34.50
C SER A 96 5.50 -0.62 -33.62
N GLU A 97 4.99 -1.76 -34.07
CA GLU A 97 3.95 -2.52 -33.38
C GLU A 97 4.43 -3.07 -32.04
N SER A 98 5.66 -3.59 -31.97
CA SER A 98 6.22 -4.10 -30.72
C SER A 98 6.42 -3.00 -29.67
N LYS A 99 6.75 -1.77 -30.08
CA LYS A 99 6.83 -0.60 -29.19
C LYS A 99 5.45 -0.15 -28.71
N ASN A 100 4.46 -0.12 -29.60
CA ASN A 100 3.08 0.22 -29.24
C ASN A 100 2.51 -0.78 -28.23
N LEU A 101 2.69 -2.07 -28.50
CA LEU A 101 2.30 -3.15 -27.60
C LEU A 101 3.03 -3.05 -26.25
N MET A 102 4.35 -2.82 -26.25
CA MET A 102 5.11 -2.62 -25.01
C MET A 102 4.54 -1.47 -24.16
N ASN A 103 4.18 -0.35 -24.80
CA ASN A 103 3.58 0.78 -24.10
C ASN A 103 2.22 0.41 -23.49
N GLU A 104 1.37 -0.32 -24.19
CA GLU A 104 0.08 -0.78 -23.65
C GLU A 104 0.26 -1.78 -22.50
N ILE A 105 1.20 -2.72 -22.62
CA ILE A 105 1.53 -3.68 -21.54
C ILE A 105 2.01 -2.94 -20.28
N ASN A 106 2.89 -1.95 -20.45
CA ASN A 106 3.40 -1.13 -19.34
C ASN A 106 2.30 -0.31 -18.67
N LYS A 107 1.35 0.26 -19.44
CA LYS A 107 0.19 0.99 -18.89
C LYS A 107 -0.68 0.10 -18.01
N HIS A 108 -0.75 -1.20 -18.31
CA HIS A 108 -1.53 -2.19 -17.58
C HIS A 108 -0.71 -2.90 -16.48
N GLY A 109 0.45 -2.34 -16.09
CA GLY A 109 1.22 -2.77 -14.92
C GLY A 109 2.11 -4.00 -15.12
N ALA A 110 2.26 -4.46 -16.35
CA ALA A 110 3.15 -5.56 -16.72
C ALA A 110 4.44 -5.02 -17.39
N CYS A 111 5.54 -5.73 -17.24
CA CYS A 111 6.84 -5.37 -17.81
C CYS A 111 7.25 -6.32 -18.93
N VAL A 112 7.93 -5.75 -19.94
CA VAL A 112 8.54 -6.49 -21.05
C VAL A 112 10.03 -6.68 -20.76
N ASP A 113 10.50 -7.93 -20.69
CA ASP A 113 11.92 -8.29 -20.46
C ASP A 113 12.81 -7.73 -21.57
N PHE A 114 12.47 -8.09 -22.81
CA PHE A 114 13.02 -7.49 -24.02
C PHE A 114 12.10 -7.74 -25.21
N ILE A 115 12.33 -6.98 -26.29
CA ILE A 115 11.72 -7.23 -27.60
C ILE A 115 12.72 -8.05 -28.42
N GLY A 116 12.37 -9.29 -28.72
CA GLY A 116 13.09 -10.14 -29.66
C GLY A 116 12.65 -9.84 -31.08
N THR A 117 13.60 -9.65 -31.99
CA THR A 117 13.33 -9.44 -33.42
C THR A 117 13.85 -10.62 -34.23
N LEU A 118 13.05 -11.07 -35.22
CA LEU A 118 13.45 -12.09 -36.18
C LEU A 118 13.66 -11.48 -37.57
N THR A 119 14.86 -11.64 -38.12
CA THR A 119 15.26 -11.12 -39.43
C THR A 119 15.44 -12.26 -40.44
N GLU A 120 15.98 -11.98 -41.63
CA GLU A 120 16.37 -13.02 -42.59
C GLU A 120 17.66 -13.76 -42.17
N ASP A 121 18.43 -13.23 -41.21
CA ASP A 121 19.66 -13.87 -40.72
C ASP A 121 19.38 -14.93 -39.65
N THR A 122 19.58 -16.19 -40.02
CA THR A 122 19.36 -17.36 -39.15
C THR A 122 20.21 -17.32 -37.88
N ASN A 123 21.46 -16.84 -37.95
CA ASN A 123 22.35 -16.82 -36.78
C ASN A 123 21.88 -15.82 -35.72
N THR A 124 21.41 -14.65 -36.16
CA THR A 124 20.82 -13.65 -35.27
C THR A 124 19.54 -14.17 -34.63
N ASN A 125 18.69 -14.85 -35.41
CA ASN A 125 17.46 -15.45 -34.91
C ASN A 125 17.69 -16.52 -33.85
N ILE A 126 18.67 -17.41 -34.04
CA ILE A 126 19.04 -18.45 -33.06
C ILE A 126 19.45 -17.79 -31.74
N ARG A 127 20.28 -16.74 -31.76
CA ARG A 127 20.70 -16.02 -30.54
C ARG A 127 19.52 -15.37 -29.81
N THR A 128 18.58 -14.79 -30.56
CA THR A 128 17.36 -14.22 -29.98
C THR A 128 16.53 -15.31 -29.29
N LEU A 129 16.33 -16.46 -29.94
CA LEU A 129 15.57 -17.58 -29.39
C LEU A 129 16.26 -18.22 -28.17
N GLU A 130 17.59 -18.36 -28.18
CA GLU A 130 18.36 -18.81 -26.99
C GLU A 130 18.21 -17.85 -25.81
N ARG A 131 18.13 -16.54 -26.07
CA ARG A 131 17.89 -15.54 -25.02
C ARG A 131 16.50 -15.69 -24.43
N ILE A 132 15.49 -16.03 -25.24
CA ILE A 132 14.12 -16.31 -24.77
C ILE A 132 14.11 -17.54 -23.86
N GLN A 133 14.81 -18.61 -24.23
CA GLN A 133 14.90 -19.81 -23.39
C GLN A 133 15.52 -19.54 -22.02
N LYS A 134 16.57 -18.69 -21.96
CA LYS A 134 17.26 -18.33 -20.72
C LYS A 134 16.49 -17.36 -19.83
N SER A 135 15.46 -16.70 -20.36
CA SER A 135 14.65 -15.76 -19.59
C SER A 135 13.69 -16.48 -18.63
N THR A 136 13.43 -15.83 -17.49
CA THR A 136 12.41 -16.22 -16.51
C THR A 136 10.99 -15.98 -17.00
N ALA A 137 10.79 -15.23 -18.08
CA ALA A 137 9.47 -15.03 -18.67
C ALA A 137 8.93 -16.35 -19.25
N GLU A 138 7.80 -16.82 -18.73
CA GLU A 138 7.11 -18.01 -19.24
C GLU A 138 6.23 -17.71 -20.46
N VAL A 139 5.90 -16.43 -20.67
CA VAL A 139 4.97 -15.97 -21.71
C VAL A 139 5.71 -15.17 -22.77
N VAL A 140 5.50 -15.54 -24.04
CA VAL A 140 6.03 -14.86 -25.22
C VAL A 140 4.87 -14.38 -26.09
N VAL A 141 4.87 -13.10 -26.42
CA VAL A 141 3.80 -12.44 -27.17
C VAL A 141 4.28 -12.21 -28.58
N LEU A 142 3.59 -12.80 -29.54
CA LEU A 142 3.87 -12.57 -30.95
C LEU A 142 3.22 -11.24 -31.36
N CYS A 143 3.95 -10.42 -32.12
CA CYS A 143 3.51 -9.08 -32.48
C CYS A 143 3.86 -8.76 -33.94
N GLY A 144 3.02 -7.98 -34.62
CA GLY A 144 3.22 -7.56 -36.01
C GLY A 144 2.81 -8.59 -37.07
N GLY A 145 3.41 -8.49 -38.25
CA GLY A 145 3.13 -9.34 -39.41
C GLY A 145 3.69 -10.77 -39.30
N LEU A 146 3.27 -11.64 -40.22
CA LEU A 146 3.75 -13.03 -40.33
C LEU A 146 5.24 -13.10 -40.64
N PHE A 147 5.93 -14.10 -40.09
CA PHE A 147 7.28 -14.45 -40.53
C PHE A 147 7.25 -14.93 -41.98
N ARG A 148 8.11 -14.35 -42.83
CA ARG A 148 8.04 -14.52 -44.28
C ARG A 148 8.45 -15.91 -44.79
N THR A 149 9.05 -16.76 -43.96
CA THR A 149 9.59 -18.06 -44.39
C THR A 149 9.20 -19.22 -43.45
N GLU A 150 8.72 -20.31 -44.04
CA GLU A 150 8.38 -21.57 -43.35
C GLU A 150 9.49 -22.12 -42.44
N PRO A 151 10.80 -22.07 -42.82
CA PRO A 151 11.88 -22.53 -41.94
C PRO A 151 12.00 -21.73 -40.64
N LEU A 152 11.71 -20.42 -40.67
CA LEU A 152 11.75 -19.57 -39.47
C LEU A 152 10.62 -19.93 -38.51
N ILE A 153 9.43 -20.21 -39.05
CA ILE A 153 8.28 -20.66 -38.25
C ILE A 153 8.64 -21.94 -37.49
N SER A 154 9.16 -22.96 -38.20
CA SER A 154 9.58 -24.22 -37.57
C SER A 154 10.71 -24.04 -36.54
N LEU A 155 11.63 -23.09 -36.77
CA LEU A 155 12.70 -22.77 -35.82
C LEU A 155 12.16 -22.16 -34.51
N VAL A 156 11.20 -21.24 -34.60
CA VAL A 156 10.53 -20.67 -33.41
C VAL A 156 9.79 -21.78 -32.66
N GLU A 157 9.01 -22.60 -33.37
CA GLU A 157 8.27 -23.72 -32.78
C GLU A 157 9.17 -24.67 -31.98
N THR A 158 10.32 -25.05 -32.55
CA THR A 158 11.23 -26.01 -31.91
C THR A 158 11.99 -25.43 -30.71
N MET A 159 12.41 -24.17 -30.79
CA MET A 159 13.23 -23.56 -29.75
C MET A 159 12.44 -23.05 -28.55
N ILE A 160 11.20 -22.59 -28.71
CA ILE A 160 10.42 -22.04 -27.59
C ILE A 160 9.15 -22.82 -27.26
N LYS A 161 9.11 -24.11 -27.61
CA LYS A 161 7.99 -25.04 -27.33
C LYS A 161 7.52 -25.10 -25.87
N ASP A 162 8.41 -24.82 -24.91
CA ASP A 162 8.12 -24.90 -23.47
C ASP A 162 7.58 -23.57 -22.91
N LYS A 163 7.45 -22.53 -23.75
CA LYS A 163 6.89 -21.22 -23.38
C LYS A 163 5.41 -21.14 -23.79
N THR A 164 4.63 -20.37 -23.05
CA THR A 164 3.24 -20.04 -23.41
C THR A 164 3.25 -18.93 -24.45
N LEU A 165 2.64 -19.16 -25.61
CA LEU A 165 2.57 -18.15 -26.67
C LEU A 165 1.23 -17.41 -26.63
N VAL A 166 1.27 -16.09 -26.77
CA VAL A 166 0.09 -15.26 -27.06
C VAL A 166 0.16 -14.86 -28.53
N ILE A 167 -0.79 -15.37 -29.30
CA ILE A 167 -0.75 -15.32 -30.78
C ILE A 167 -1.82 -14.34 -31.27
N PRO A 168 -1.43 -13.30 -32.02
CA PRO A 168 -2.36 -12.34 -32.59
C PRO A 168 -3.15 -12.99 -33.75
N GLN A 169 -4.33 -12.44 -34.02
CA GLN A 169 -5.25 -12.94 -35.05
C GLN A 169 -4.60 -12.98 -36.45
N THR A 170 -3.68 -12.05 -36.74
CA THR A 170 -2.98 -11.96 -38.02
C THR A 170 -2.20 -13.23 -38.39
N TRP A 171 -1.95 -14.11 -37.42
CA TRP A 171 -1.08 -15.27 -37.57
C TRP A 171 -1.83 -16.58 -37.85
N LEU A 172 -3.17 -16.58 -37.85
CA LEU A 172 -4.00 -17.80 -37.82
C LEU A 172 -3.88 -18.76 -39.02
N HIS A 173 -3.31 -18.36 -40.16
CA HIS A 173 -3.46 -19.08 -41.43
C HIS A 173 -2.37 -20.09 -41.80
N LEU A 174 -1.31 -20.27 -41.00
CA LEU A 174 -0.19 -21.15 -41.37
C LEU A 174 0.32 -22.09 -40.27
N TYR A 175 -0.24 -22.06 -39.07
CA TYR A 175 0.33 -22.81 -37.94
C TYR A 175 -0.30 -24.19 -37.75
N SER A 176 0.58 -25.19 -37.61
CA SER A 176 0.20 -26.58 -37.35
C SER A 176 -0.41 -26.73 -35.95
N ASN A 177 -1.27 -27.74 -35.78
CA ASN A 177 -1.86 -28.13 -34.49
C ASN A 177 -0.81 -28.47 -33.39
N MET A 178 0.49 -28.51 -33.68
CA MET A 178 1.56 -28.86 -32.73
C MET A 178 2.01 -27.71 -31.81
N LEU A 179 1.60 -26.47 -32.05
CA LEU A 179 2.00 -25.29 -31.25
C LEU A 179 1.27 -25.12 -29.90
N PHE A 180 0.21 -25.90 -29.66
CA PHE A 180 -0.91 -25.45 -28.83
C PHE A 180 -1.11 -26.22 -27.52
N ASN A 181 -0.06 -26.73 -26.88
CA ASN A 181 -0.21 -27.25 -25.52
C ASN A 181 -0.08 -26.11 -24.49
N GLY A 182 -1.11 -25.25 -24.41
CA GLY A 182 -1.22 -24.18 -23.41
C GLY A 182 -1.16 -22.73 -23.92
N SER A 183 -0.94 -22.52 -25.22
CA SER A 183 -0.88 -21.18 -25.86
C SER A 183 -2.27 -20.56 -26.07
N LEU A 184 -2.34 -19.22 -26.11
CA LEU A 184 -3.57 -18.43 -26.30
C LEU A 184 -3.57 -17.76 -27.67
N ILE A 185 -4.70 -17.81 -28.37
CA ILE A 185 -4.86 -17.23 -29.71
C ILE A 185 -6.05 -16.28 -29.71
N PHE A 186 -5.86 -15.09 -30.28
CA PHE A 186 -6.97 -14.19 -30.60
C PHE A 186 -7.65 -14.64 -31.89
N PHE A 187 -8.93 -14.99 -31.81
CA PHE A 187 -9.74 -15.36 -32.97
C PHE A 187 -10.98 -14.47 -33.07
N ASN A 188 -11.50 -14.30 -34.28
CA ASN A 188 -12.75 -13.58 -34.53
C ASN A 188 -13.85 -14.58 -34.90
N GLU A 189 -14.93 -14.63 -34.12
CA GLU A 189 -16.07 -15.55 -34.29
C GLU A 189 -16.77 -15.41 -35.66
N ASN A 190 -16.64 -14.26 -36.34
CA ASN A 190 -17.35 -14.02 -37.61
C ASN A 190 -16.87 -14.89 -38.79
N ASN A 191 -15.76 -15.62 -38.66
CA ASN A 191 -15.35 -16.61 -39.67
C ASN A 191 -16.21 -17.90 -39.63
N LEU A 192 -16.98 -18.14 -38.56
CA LEU A 192 -17.84 -19.33 -38.42
C LEU A 192 -19.26 -19.14 -38.99
N CYS A 193 -19.63 -17.91 -39.38
CA CYS A 193 -20.99 -17.56 -39.81
C CYS A 193 -21.18 -17.50 -41.34
N TYR A 194 -20.31 -18.13 -42.15
CA TYR A 194 -20.69 -18.48 -43.52
C TYR A 194 -21.28 -19.89 -43.50
N ASN A 195 -22.60 -19.95 -43.42
CA ASN A 195 -23.33 -21.22 -43.42
C ASN A 195 -22.93 -22.03 -44.67
N ARG A 196 -22.43 -23.24 -44.45
CA ARG A 196 -22.03 -24.26 -45.44
C ARG A 196 -23.13 -24.61 -46.47
N SER A 197 -24.31 -23.99 -46.38
CA SER A 197 -25.52 -24.31 -47.14
C SER A 197 -25.68 -23.53 -48.45
N LYS A 198 -24.66 -22.81 -48.94
CA LYS A 198 -24.75 -22.08 -50.22
C LYS A 198 -23.66 -22.42 -51.24
N SER A 199 -23.06 -23.61 -51.15
CA SER A 199 -22.02 -24.09 -52.07
C SER A 199 -22.51 -24.46 -53.49
N LYS A 200 -23.77 -24.20 -53.84
CA LYS A 200 -24.33 -24.51 -55.17
C LYS A 200 -24.18 -23.37 -56.18
N LEU A 201 -23.90 -22.14 -55.74
CA LEU A 201 -23.75 -21.00 -56.65
C LEU A 201 -22.30 -20.82 -57.13
N ASP A 202 -21.31 -21.24 -56.32
CA ASP A 202 -19.88 -21.11 -56.63
C ASP A 202 -19.41 -22.12 -57.71
N GLU A 203 -20.14 -23.22 -57.89
CA GLU A 203 -19.84 -24.28 -58.86
C GLU A 203 -19.93 -23.81 -60.33
N LEU A 204 -20.74 -22.77 -60.60
CA LEU A 204 -21.00 -22.27 -61.96
C LEU A 204 -20.08 -21.12 -62.39
N ALA A 205 -19.46 -20.40 -61.45
CA ALA A 205 -18.57 -19.27 -61.75
C ALA A 205 -17.07 -19.61 -61.68
N LEU A 206 -16.69 -20.68 -60.95
CA LEU A 206 -15.29 -21.09 -60.80
C LEU A 206 -14.69 -21.77 -62.04
N ASN A 207 -15.53 -22.26 -62.96
CA ASN A 207 -15.12 -23.10 -64.09
C ASN A 207 -14.37 -22.34 -65.22
N GLU A 208 -14.18 -21.02 -65.11
CA GLU A 208 -13.59 -20.19 -66.17
C GLU A 208 -12.21 -19.60 -65.83
N SER A 209 -11.64 -19.84 -64.65
CA SER A 209 -10.36 -19.26 -64.22
C SER A 209 -9.16 -20.18 -64.44
N ILE A 210 -8.31 -19.87 -65.43
CA ILE A 210 -7.02 -20.56 -65.69
C ILE A 210 -6.14 -20.56 -64.43
N LEU A 211 -6.14 -19.47 -63.65
CA LEU A 211 -5.30 -19.31 -62.46
C LEU A 211 -5.69 -20.26 -61.31
N TYR A 212 -6.99 -20.56 -61.15
CA TYR A 212 -7.45 -21.45 -60.09
C TYR A 212 -6.96 -22.88 -60.31
N THR A 213 -7.07 -23.34 -61.56
CA THR A 213 -6.60 -24.66 -61.99
C THR A 213 -5.11 -24.83 -61.70
N ASP A 214 -4.32 -23.79 -61.94
CA ASP A 214 -2.87 -23.80 -61.70
C ASP A 214 -2.51 -23.81 -60.22
N VAL A 215 -3.18 -22.99 -59.41
CA VAL A 215 -2.97 -22.95 -57.95
C VAL A 215 -3.37 -24.27 -57.31
N TYR A 216 -4.44 -24.89 -57.79
CA TYR A 216 -4.89 -26.19 -57.31
C TYR A 216 -3.89 -27.30 -57.65
N PHE A 217 -3.43 -27.38 -58.90
CA PHE A 217 -2.40 -28.34 -59.29
C PHE A 217 -1.10 -28.13 -58.51
N TYR A 218 -0.73 -26.88 -58.21
CA TYR A 218 0.40 -26.60 -57.32
C TYR A 218 0.18 -27.12 -55.88
N MET A 219 -0.98 -26.81 -55.28
CA MET A 219 -1.33 -27.23 -53.91
C MET A 219 -1.34 -28.75 -53.76
N GLU A 220 -1.90 -29.46 -54.73
CA GLU A 220 -1.99 -30.92 -54.77
C GLU A 220 -0.71 -31.60 -55.32
N ARG A 221 0.32 -30.80 -55.68
CA ARG A 221 1.56 -31.27 -56.30
C ARG A 221 1.32 -32.17 -57.50
N CYS A 222 0.47 -31.72 -58.40
CA CYS A 222 0.07 -32.43 -59.60
C CYS A 222 0.71 -31.83 -60.86
N LEU A 223 1.13 -32.69 -61.78
CA LEU A 223 1.55 -32.28 -63.12
C LEU A 223 0.37 -31.73 -63.91
N THR A 224 0.59 -30.62 -64.61
CA THR A 224 -0.40 -30.03 -65.51
C THR A 224 -0.31 -30.67 -66.91
N LEU A 225 -1.18 -30.27 -67.84
CA LEU A 225 -1.07 -30.67 -69.25
C LEU A 225 0.05 -29.90 -69.99
N ASP A 226 0.64 -28.89 -69.34
CA ASP A 226 1.66 -28.00 -69.90
C ASP A 226 3.03 -28.32 -69.28
N LYS A 227 3.83 -29.06 -70.03
CA LYS A 227 5.14 -29.54 -69.57
C LYS A 227 6.14 -28.39 -69.31
N GLU A 228 6.05 -27.30 -70.07
CA GLU A 228 6.95 -26.16 -69.90
C GLU A 228 6.66 -25.41 -68.59
N LYS A 229 5.37 -25.35 -68.24
CA LYS A 229 4.89 -24.84 -66.96
C LYS A 229 5.30 -25.70 -65.78
N ASP A 230 5.19 -27.02 -65.92
CA ASP A 230 5.61 -27.97 -64.88
C ASP A 230 7.12 -27.88 -64.61
N ASP A 231 7.94 -27.79 -65.67
CA ASP A 231 9.39 -27.58 -65.56
C ASP A 231 9.70 -26.23 -64.86
N LEU A 232 8.92 -25.18 -65.17
CA LEU A 232 9.06 -23.87 -64.52
C LEU A 232 8.69 -23.93 -63.03
N PHE A 233 7.59 -24.62 -62.68
CA PHE A 233 7.16 -24.79 -61.30
C PHE A 233 8.16 -25.63 -60.50
N GLN A 234 8.69 -26.71 -61.08
CA GLN A 234 9.73 -27.52 -60.43
C GLN A 234 11.00 -26.69 -60.19
N LYS A 235 11.38 -25.83 -61.14
CA LYS A 235 12.53 -24.94 -60.99
C LYS A 235 12.31 -23.79 -59.99
N ALA A 236 11.11 -23.24 -59.95
CA ALA A 236 10.76 -22.10 -59.07
C ALA A 236 10.51 -22.53 -57.62
N TYR A 237 9.90 -23.69 -57.40
CA TYR A 237 9.42 -24.13 -56.10
C TYR A 237 10.13 -25.37 -55.55
N GLY A 238 11.02 -26.02 -56.33
CA GLY A 238 11.86 -27.13 -55.86
C GLY A 238 11.09 -28.36 -55.38
N THR A 239 9.87 -28.57 -55.88
CA THR A 239 8.94 -29.61 -55.44
C THR A 239 8.72 -30.65 -56.53
N ASP A 240 8.64 -31.93 -56.14
CA ASP A 240 8.33 -33.03 -57.07
C ASP A 240 6.81 -33.15 -57.26
N PHE A 241 6.38 -33.12 -58.52
CA PHE A 241 4.96 -33.21 -58.93
C PHE A 241 4.61 -34.63 -59.40
N ASN A 242 3.42 -35.11 -59.04
CA ASN A 242 2.90 -36.44 -59.36
C ASN A 242 1.85 -36.39 -60.49
N ASN A 243 1.63 -37.52 -61.18
CA ASN A 243 0.56 -37.61 -62.18
C ASN A 243 -0.80 -37.84 -61.48
N CYS A 244 -1.68 -36.83 -61.53
CA CYS A 244 -2.95 -36.82 -60.82
C CYS A 244 -4.17 -37.12 -61.70
N SER A 245 -3.98 -37.82 -62.83
CA SER A 245 -5.03 -38.14 -63.83
C SER A 245 -6.25 -38.91 -63.29
N SER A 246 -6.24 -39.38 -62.03
CA SER A 246 -7.32 -40.16 -61.41
C SER A 246 -7.92 -39.54 -60.14
N LEU A 247 -7.61 -38.29 -59.80
CA LEU A 247 -8.19 -37.63 -58.63
C LEU A 247 -9.59 -37.07 -58.97
N GLU A 248 -10.63 -37.51 -58.25
CA GLU A 248 -11.91 -36.79 -58.23
C GLU A 248 -11.69 -35.41 -57.61
N ILE A 249 -12.04 -34.35 -58.35
CA ILE A 249 -11.86 -32.96 -57.94
C ILE A 249 -12.86 -32.67 -56.80
N SER A 250 -12.46 -32.88 -55.55
CA SER A 250 -13.19 -32.34 -54.41
C SER A 250 -12.78 -30.89 -54.23
N VAL A 251 -13.66 -29.96 -54.58
CA VAL A 251 -13.50 -28.54 -54.25
C VAL A 251 -13.41 -28.43 -52.74
N LEU A 252 -12.21 -28.20 -52.20
CA LEU A 252 -12.08 -27.79 -50.81
C LEU A 252 -12.78 -26.42 -50.72
N PRO A 253 -13.86 -26.27 -49.93
CA PRO A 253 -14.48 -24.96 -49.77
C PRO A 253 -13.44 -24.08 -49.09
N GLN A 254 -12.79 -23.21 -49.85
CA GLN A 254 -12.02 -22.15 -49.26
C GLN A 254 -13.04 -21.15 -48.73
N ASP A 255 -13.16 -21.07 -47.41
CA ASP A 255 -14.07 -20.09 -46.80
C ASP A 255 -13.68 -18.70 -47.31
N PRO A 256 -14.59 -17.96 -47.95
CA PRO A 256 -14.27 -16.65 -48.49
C PRO A 256 -13.82 -15.75 -47.34
N ASN A 257 -12.68 -15.07 -47.53
CA ASN A 257 -12.13 -14.19 -46.50
C ASN A 257 -13.17 -13.12 -46.14
N TYR A 258 -13.66 -13.18 -44.90
CA TYR A 258 -14.72 -12.30 -44.39
C TYR A 258 -14.38 -10.80 -44.56
N GLN A 259 -13.10 -10.44 -44.53
CA GLN A 259 -12.65 -9.07 -44.75
C GLN A 259 -12.86 -8.64 -46.20
N VAL A 260 -12.59 -9.53 -47.17
CA VAL A 260 -12.88 -9.28 -48.60
C VAL A 260 -14.38 -9.13 -48.81
N TYR A 261 -15.18 -10.01 -48.20
CA TYR A 261 -16.64 -9.91 -48.25
C TYR A 261 -17.15 -8.58 -47.67
N ARG A 262 -16.61 -8.13 -46.52
CA ARG A 262 -16.92 -6.82 -45.94
C ARG A 262 -16.53 -5.67 -46.85
N ALA A 263 -15.35 -5.70 -47.46
CA ALA A 263 -14.91 -4.67 -48.39
C ALA A 263 -15.85 -4.56 -49.59
N ALA A 264 -16.19 -5.70 -50.20
CA ALA A 264 -17.13 -5.77 -51.32
C ALA A 264 -18.54 -5.30 -50.94
N THR A 265 -19.07 -5.77 -49.81
CA THR A 265 -20.39 -5.36 -49.30
C THR A 265 -20.40 -3.88 -48.93
N GLY A 266 -19.30 -3.37 -48.36
CA GLY A 266 -19.13 -1.96 -48.03
C GLY A 266 -19.16 -1.07 -49.27
N LEU A 267 -18.49 -1.47 -50.36
CA LEU A 267 -18.58 -0.78 -51.65
C LEU A 267 -19.99 -0.83 -52.22
N ALA A 268 -20.62 -2.01 -52.24
CA ALA A 268 -21.99 -2.17 -52.73
C ALA A 268 -22.98 -1.31 -51.92
N HIS A 269 -22.79 -1.23 -50.60
CA HIS A 269 -23.62 -0.41 -49.74
C HIS A 269 -23.33 1.08 -49.92
N ALA A 270 -22.08 1.48 -50.11
CA ALA A 270 -21.71 2.87 -50.41
C ALA A 270 -22.29 3.32 -51.76
N GLU A 271 -22.28 2.45 -52.78
CA GLU A 271 -22.92 2.71 -54.06
C GLU A 271 -24.45 2.77 -53.92
N HIS A 272 -25.04 1.80 -53.23
CA HIS A 272 -26.48 1.81 -52.92
C HIS A 272 -26.88 3.06 -52.15
N LEU A 273 -26.06 3.49 -51.17
CA LEU A 273 -26.26 4.72 -50.43
C LEU A 273 -26.03 5.94 -51.30
N MET A 274 -25.05 5.99 -52.20
CA MET A 274 -24.88 7.12 -53.12
C MET A 274 -26.11 7.27 -54.04
N LEU A 275 -26.69 6.15 -54.46
CA LEU A 275 -27.92 6.09 -55.25
C LEU A 275 -29.16 6.39 -54.39
N SER A 276 -29.16 6.01 -53.11
CA SER A 276 -30.29 6.16 -52.17
C SER A 276 -30.24 7.46 -51.35
N SER A 277 -29.09 8.11 -51.20
CA SER A 277 -28.82 9.33 -50.40
C SER A 277 -29.19 10.61 -51.15
N SER A 278 -29.94 10.44 -52.23
CA SER A 278 -31.08 11.31 -52.53
C SER A 278 -32.13 11.36 -51.39
N GLY A 279 -32.01 10.51 -50.34
CA GLY A 279 -32.75 10.56 -49.07
C GLY A 279 -31.93 10.06 -47.86
N LYS A 280 -32.03 10.78 -46.72
CA LYS A 280 -31.11 10.84 -45.55
C LYS A 280 -30.91 9.56 -44.69
N SER A 281 -29.78 9.52 -43.96
CA SER A 281 -29.27 8.47 -43.04
C SER A 281 -29.53 8.73 -41.53
N HIS A 282 -29.50 7.67 -40.69
CA HIS A 282 -29.35 7.74 -39.22
C HIS A 282 -28.58 6.54 -38.59
N HIS A 283 -27.46 6.86 -37.92
CA HIS A 283 -26.98 6.54 -36.54
C HIS A 283 -27.15 5.15 -35.83
N LYS A 284 -26.05 4.64 -35.22
CA LYS A 284 -25.73 4.52 -33.75
C LYS A 284 -25.11 3.18 -33.25
N ASP A 285 -24.29 3.30 -32.20
CA ASP A 285 -23.40 2.36 -31.45
C ASP A 285 -24.05 1.13 -30.75
N ILE A 286 -23.23 0.23 -30.13
CA ILE A 286 -23.49 -0.51 -28.85
C ILE A 286 -22.25 -1.27 -28.27
N HIS A 287 -22.34 -1.58 -26.96
CA HIS A 287 -21.40 -1.89 -25.85
C HIS A 287 -20.89 -3.34 -25.54
N LYS A 288 -19.77 -3.38 -24.77
CA LYS A 288 -19.36 -4.09 -23.51
C LYS A 288 -19.34 -5.64 -23.25
N TYR A 289 -18.15 -6.07 -22.74
CA TYR A 289 -17.75 -6.86 -21.52
C TYR A 289 -17.82 -8.40 -21.47
N ILE A 290 -16.74 -9.01 -20.95
CA ILE A 290 -16.58 -10.45 -20.61
C ILE A 290 -15.96 -10.64 -19.21
N HIS A 291 -16.42 -11.66 -18.47
CA HIS A 291 -15.95 -12.10 -17.15
C HIS A 291 -14.95 -13.28 -17.21
N ARG A 292 -14.22 -13.48 -16.10
CA ARG A 292 -12.91 -14.15 -15.94
C ARG A 292 -13.02 -15.40 -15.04
N LYS A 293 -12.20 -16.44 -15.24
CA LYS A 293 -11.79 -17.38 -14.18
C LYS A 293 -10.40 -18.00 -14.43
N GLN A 294 -9.59 -17.97 -13.36
CA GLN A 294 -8.37 -18.70 -12.94
C GLN A 294 -7.19 -18.94 -13.89
N ILE A 295 -5.99 -18.63 -13.38
CA ILE A 295 -4.90 -17.99 -14.13
C ILE A 295 -3.55 -18.34 -13.47
N LEU A 296 -2.53 -18.70 -14.27
CA LEU A 296 -1.13 -18.83 -13.84
C LEU A 296 -0.43 -17.46 -13.76
N LYS A 297 0.36 -17.21 -12.71
CA LYS A 297 1.03 -15.92 -12.45
C LYS A 297 2.50 -15.93 -12.90
N SER A 298 2.91 -14.92 -13.68
CA SER A 298 4.32 -14.61 -13.97
C SER A 298 4.68 -13.31 -13.23
N GLN A 299 5.49 -13.39 -12.17
CA GLN A 299 5.90 -12.24 -11.33
C GLN A 299 7.41 -12.14 -11.16
N CYS A 300 7.98 -10.94 -11.36
CA CYS A 300 9.40 -10.66 -11.13
C CYS A 300 9.77 -10.73 -9.64
N SER A 301 8.90 -10.21 -8.77
CA SER A 301 9.07 -10.23 -7.31
C SER A 301 7.75 -10.64 -6.67
N PRO A 302 7.78 -11.46 -5.60
CA PRO A 302 6.57 -11.81 -4.88
C PRO A 302 5.97 -10.56 -4.21
N ASN A 303 4.64 -10.47 -4.20
CA ASN A 303 3.94 -9.38 -3.50
C ASN A 303 4.41 -9.24 -2.05
N CYS A 304 4.58 -8.00 -1.57
CA CYS A 304 4.95 -7.80 -0.18
C CYS A 304 3.81 -8.19 0.77
N PRO A 305 4.08 -8.99 1.82
CA PRO A 305 3.06 -9.30 2.81
C PRO A 305 2.68 -8.06 3.62
N PRO A 306 1.50 -8.04 4.26
CA PRO A 306 1.15 -6.99 5.22
C PRO A 306 2.26 -6.81 6.27
N GLY A 307 2.47 -5.58 6.72
CA GLY A 307 3.58 -5.18 7.59
C GLY A 307 4.86 -4.79 6.86
N TYR A 308 4.90 -4.97 5.54
CA TYR A 308 6.00 -4.60 4.66
C TYR A 308 5.53 -3.63 3.57
N ARG A 309 6.48 -2.85 3.06
CA ARG A 309 6.32 -1.94 1.92
C ARG A 309 7.32 -2.25 0.82
N LYS A 310 7.00 -1.81 -0.39
CA LYS A 310 7.91 -1.90 -1.54
C LYS A 310 9.13 -1.00 -1.37
N VAL A 311 10.26 -1.50 -1.84
CA VAL A 311 11.50 -0.76 -2.00
C VAL A 311 12.02 -0.99 -3.43
N PRO A 312 12.17 0.07 -4.24
CA PRO A 312 12.71 -0.06 -5.58
C PRO A 312 14.10 -0.68 -5.56
N ARG A 313 14.35 -1.68 -6.42
CA ARG A 313 15.70 -2.22 -6.62
C ARG A 313 16.49 -1.31 -7.55
N GLU A 314 17.71 -0.95 -7.17
CA GLU A 314 18.58 -0.13 -8.01
C GLU A 314 18.82 -0.81 -9.37
N ARG A 315 18.59 -0.05 -10.46
CA ARG A 315 18.79 -0.47 -11.87
C ARG A 315 17.84 -1.58 -12.38
N ALA A 316 16.75 -1.88 -11.66
CA ALA A 316 15.70 -2.78 -12.13
C ALA A 316 14.43 -2.00 -12.56
N PRO A 317 13.55 -2.58 -13.40
CA PRO A 317 12.25 -1.98 -13.76
C PRO A 317 11.33 -1.83 -12.52
N PRO A 318 10.35 -0.90 -12.53
CA PRO A 318 9.48 -0.61 -11.37
C PRO A 318 8.69 -1.81 -10.82
N CYS A 319 8.43 -2.82 -11.66
CA CYS A 319 7.75 -4.06 -11.28
C CYS A 319 8.62 -5.05 -10.48
N CYS A 320 9.92 -4.78 -10.34
CA CYS A 320 10.86 -5.58 -9.56
C CYS A 320 11.31 -4.79 -8.32
N TYR A 321 10.87 -5.21 -7.15
CA TYR A 321 11.09 -4.52 -5.88
C TYR A 321 11.39 -5.52 -4.77
N ASP A 322 12.09 -5.04 -3.75
CA ASP A 322 12.31 -5.79 -2.52
C ASP A 322 11.29 -5.34 -1.46
N CYS A 323 11.00 -6.18 -0.47
CA CYS A 323 10.06 -5.86 0.61
C CYS A 323 10.82 -5.45 1.87
N ALA A 324 10.56 -4.23 2.36
CA ALA A 324 11.10 -3.75 3.63
C ALA A 324 10.01 -3.61 4.67
N ARG A 325 10.32 -3.96 5.91
CA ARG A 325 9.38 -3.84 7.03
C ARG A 325 9.09 -2.37 7.35
N CYS A 326 7.85 -2.07 7.72
CA CYS A 326 7.46 -0.73 8.14
C CYS A 326 8.23 -0.24 9.38
N SER A 327 8.45 1.07 9.46
CA SER A 327 9.23 1.72 10.52
C SER A 327 8.50 1.70 11.87
N GLU A 328 9.12 2.24 12.93
CA GLU A 328 8.44 2.43 14.21
C GLU A 328 7.28 3.43 14.11
N GLY A 329 6.13 3.07 14.71
CA GLY A 329 4.89 3.84 14.61
C GLY A 329 4.13 3.70 13.28
N GLU A 330 4.59 2.86 12.35
CA GLU A 330 3.97 2.67 11.03
C GLU A 330 3.46 1.22 10.83
N ILE A 331 2.44 1.06 9.99
CA ILE A 331 1.81 -0.22 9.63
C ILE A 331 1.59 -0.34 8.13
N SER A 332 1.37 -1.57 7.66
CA SER A 332 0.87 -1.88 6.32
C SER A 332 -0.20 -2.97 6.46
N ASN A 333 -1.46 -2.63 6.21
CA ASN A 333 -2.59 -3.56 6.39
C ASN A 333 -2.97 -4.32 5.12
N LEU A 334 -2.48 -3.89 3.95
CA LEU A 334 -2.74 -4.49 2.65
C LEU A 334 -1.48 -5.15 2.12
N THR A 335 -1.66 -6.21 1.34
CA THR A 335 -0.56 -6.79 0.56
C THR A 335 -0.09 -5.79 -0.48
N ASP A 336 1.22 -5.74 -0.69
CA ASP A 336 1.86 -5.04 -1.79
C ASP A 336 1.76 -3.50 -1.75
N MET A 337 1.66 -2.94 -0.53
CA MET A 337 1.68 -1.49 -0.31
C MET A 337 3.00 -0.84 -0.74
N GLU A 338 2.90 0.34 -1.33
CA GLU A 338 4.06 1.16 -1.71
C GLU A 338 4.64 1.94 -0.51
N TYR A 339 3.77 2.43 0.38
CA TYR A 339 4.14 3.17 1.58
C TYR A 339 3.44 2.61 2.82
N CYS A 340 4.05 2.80 3.98
CA CYS A 340 3.43 2.46 5.27
C CYS A 340 2.57 3.61 5.79
N LEU A 341 1.51 3.28 6.52
CA LEU A 341 0.61 4.21 7.17
C LEU A 341 1.03 4.44 8.62
N LYS A 342 0.96 5.68 9.10
CA LYS A 342 1.30 5.99 10.49
C LYS A 342 0.09 5.78 11.41
N CYS A 343 0.29 5.15 12.57
CA CYS A 343 -0.78 4.96 13.55
C CYS A 343 -1.20 6.28 14.22
N HIS A 344 -2.43 6.33 14.73
CA HIS A 344 -2.92 7.47 15.48
C HIS A 344 -2.16 7.65 16.81
N ILE A 345 -2.19 8.85 17.40
CA ILE A 345 -1.35 9.20 18.57
C ILE A 345 -1.59 8.33 19.83
N TYR A 346 -2.79 7.77 19.97
CA TYR A 346 -3.19 6.87 21.07
C TYR A 346 -2.99 5.39 20.74
N GLU A 347 -2.53 5.09 19.53
CA GLU A 347 -2.34 3.75 19.02
C GLU A 347 -0.86 3.47 18.76
N TRP A 348 -0.53 2.20 18.64
CA TRP A 348 0.80 1.69 18.36
C TRP A 348 0.70 0.50 17.41
N PRO A 349 1.67 0.28 16.51
CA PRO A 349 1.68 -0.92 15.69
C PRO A 349 1.71 -2.19 16.55
N ASN A 350 0.96 -3.20 16.14
CA ASN A 350 1.19 -4.56 16.66
C ASN A 350 2.58 -5.07 16.23
N ASN A 351 3.02 -6.18 16.83
CA ASN A 351 4.34 -6.75 16.54
C ASN A 351 4.55 -7.04 15.03
N GLU A 352 3.49 -7.44 14.32
CA GLU A 352 3.55 -7.72 12.88
C GLU A 352 3.49 -6.47 11.99
N LYS A 353 3.29 -5.27 12.55
CA LYS A 353 3.11 -4.00 11.81
C LYS A 353 1.92 -4.02 10.84
N THR A 354 0.91 -4.83 11.12
CA THR A 354 -0.27 -5.00 10.25
C THR A 354 -1.47 -4.17 10.68
N MET A 355 -1.58 -3.87 11.98
CA MET A 355 -2.67 -3.08 12.54
C MET A 355 -2.20 -2.17 13.67
N CYS A 356 -2.92 -1.08 13.89
CA CYS A 356 -2.74 -0.20 15.04
C CYS A 356 -3.58 -0.73 16.20
N ILE A 357 -2.96 -0.88 17.37
CA ILE A 357 -3.56 -1.30 18.64
C ILE A 357 -3.44 -0.17 19.65
N GLU A 358 -4.40 -0.05 20.57
CA GLU A 358 -4.32 0.99 21.62
C GLU A 358 -3.06 0.82 22.48
N LYS A 359 -2.37 1.94 22.77
CA LYS A 359 -1.19 1.92 23.63
C LYS A 359 -1.57 1.48 25.05
N GLN A 360 -0.71 0.68 25.66
CA GLN A 360 -0.88 0.31 27.06
C GLN A 360 -0.58 1.50 27.98
N THR A 361 -1.37 1.61 29.05
CA THR A 361 -1.19 2.66 30.06
C THR A 361 -0.29 2.16 31.19
N GLU A 362 0.69 2.97 31.57
CA GLU A 362 1.57 2.71 32.71
C GLU A 362 1.36 3.77 33.79
N PHE A 363 1.29 3.30 35.04
CA PHE A 363 1.22 4.10 36.25
C PHE A 363 1.78 3.26 37.40
N LEU A 364 2.17 3.90 38.51
CA LEU A 364 2.71 3.20 39.68
C LEU A 364 1.62 2.34 40.34
N SER A 365 1.55 1.08 39.94
CA SER A 365 0.45 0.18 40.29
C SER A 365 0.74 -0.58 41.59
N TYR A 366 -0.30 -1.03 42.28
CA TYR A 366 -0.17 -1.82 43.50
C TYR A 366 0.40 -3.22 43.27
N GLU A 367 0.27 -3.74 42.04
CA GLU A 367 0.51 -5.16 41.74
C GLU A 367 1.80 -5.42 40.95
N ALA A 368 2.23 -4.49 40.11
CA ALA A 368 3.34 -4.73 39.17
C ALA A 368 4.71 -4.26 39.69
N ASP A 369 4.76 -3.27 40.58
CA ASP A 369 6.00 -2.57 40.91
C ASP A 369 6.57 -2.96 42.28
N SER A 370 7.82 -3.45 42.30
CA SER A 370 8.54 -3.80 43.53
C SER A 370 8.72 -2.60 44.47
N LEU A 371 8.83 -1.39 43.91
CA LEU A 371 8.97 -0.15 44.66
C LEU A 371 7.67 0.23 45.39
N THR A 372 6.51 -0.04 44.79
CA THR A 372 5.19 0.17 45.42
C THR A 372 5.03 -0.73 46.65
N LEU A 373 5.47 -1.99 46.55
CA LEU A 373 5.43 -2.93 47.67
C LEU A 373 6.28 -2.42 48.86
N VAL A 374 7.49 -1.92 48.59
CA VAL A 374 8.37 -1.37 49.64
C VAL A 374 7.71 -0.18 50.36
N PHE A 375 7.14 0.77 49.61
CA PHE A 375 6.46 1.91 50.21
C PHE A 375 5.21 1.51 50.99
N LEU A 376 4.44 0.55 50.50
CA LEU A 376 3.24 0.06 51.19
C LEU A 376 3.62 -0.58 52.54
N VAL A 377 4.61 -1.47 52.55
CA VAL A 377 5.08 -2.13 53.78
C VAL A 377 5.61 -1.10 54.78
N LEU A 378 6.46 -0.17 54.33
CA LEU A 378 7.03 0.86 55.20
C LEU A 378 5.95 1.76 55.80
N SER A 379 4.96 2.18 55.00
CA SER A 379 3.83 3.00 55.46
C SER A 379 2.94 2.26 56.46
N VAL A 380 2.60 0.99 56.19
CA VAL A 380 1.78 0.18 57.11
C VAL A 380 2.49 -0.04 58.45
N VAL A 381 3.78 -0.40 58.42
CA VAL A 381 4.60 -0.55 59.64
C VAL A 381 4.63 0.76 60.41
N SER A 382 4.88 1.89 59.76
CA SER A 382 4.95 3.20 60.40
C SER A 382 3.61 3.64 61.00
N ILE A 383 2.48 3.43 60.29
CA ILE A 383 1.14 3.72 60.79
C ILE A 383 0.80 2.86 62.02
N SER A 384 1.16 1.57 61.97
CA SER A 384 0.93 0.65 63.09
C SER A 384 1.73 1.08 64.33
N LEU A 385 3.00 1.43 64.16
CA LEU A 385 3.89 1.90 65.22
C LEU A 385 3.36 3.18 65.86
N VAL A 386 3.00 4.18 65.05
CA VAL A 386 2.44 5.46 65.55
C VAL A 386 1.10 5.23 66.26
N THR A 387 0.27 4.31 65.77
CA THR A 387 -1.01 3.96 66.42
C THR A 387 -0.80 3.29 67.77
N VAL A 388 0.18 2.39 67.91
CA VAL A 388 0.55 1.79 69.20
C VAL A 388 1.07 2.86 70.17
N ILE A 389 1.97 3.75 69.72
CA ILE A 389 2.48 4.85 70.54
C ILE A 389 1.34 5.77 70.99
N LEU A 390 0.43 6.14 70.09
CA LEU A 390 -0.74 6.95 70.42
C LEU A 390 -1.64 6.23 71.45
N GLY A 391 -1.86 4.92 71.30
CA GLY A 391 -2.60 4.10 72.26
C GLY A 391 -1.97 4.07 73.65
N ILE A 392 -0.65 3.98 73.74
CA ILE A 392 0.11 4.08 74.99
C ILE A 392 -0.10 5.46 75.63
N PHE A 393 0.05 6.55 74.84
CA PHE A 393 -0.16 7.92 75.33
C PHE A 393 -1.59 8.18 75.82
N ILE A 394 -2.60 7.57 75.17
CA ILE A 394 -4.00 7.66 75.59
C ILE A 394 -4.23 6.86 76.88
N SER A 395 -3.67 5.65 76.99
CA SER A 395 -3.83 4.79 78.17
C SER A 395 -3.17 5.38 79.41
N PHE A 396 -1.97 5.93 79.26
CA PHE A 396 -1.21 6.55 80.35
C PHE A 396 -1.41 8.07 80.44
N ARG A 397 -2.52 8.60 79.90
CA ARG A 397 -2.80 10.03 79.76
C ARG A 397 -2.75 10.83 81.06
N ASP A 398 -2.95 10.18 82.20
CA ASP A 398 -3.03 10.85 83.50
C ASP A 398 -1.75 10.77 84.33
N THR A 399 -0.74 10.06 83.82
CA THR A 399 0.59 9.98 84.45
C THR A 399 1.28 11.34 84.47
N PRO A 400 2.10 11.62 85.51
CA PRO A 400 2.79 12.91 85.64
C PRO A 400 3.75 13.19 84.47
N LEU A 401 4.33 12.14 83.87
CA LEU A 401 5.20 12.25 82.69
C LEU A 401 4.46 12.82 81.46
N VAL A 402 3.28 12.28 81.13
CA VAL A 402 2.49 12.73 79.97
C VAL A 402 1.88 14.11 80.20
N LYS A 403 1.49 14.43 81.45
CA LYS A 403 0.97 15.76 81.80
C LYS A 403 2.05 16.84 81.75
N ALA A 404 3.27 16.53 82.20
CA ALA A 404 4.41 17.46 82.12
C ALA A 404 4.78 17.77 80.66
N ASN A 405 4.62 16.80 79.76
CA ASN A 405 4.89 16.96 78.33
C ASN A 405 3.65 17.38 77.50
N ASN A 406 2.84 18.30 78.04
CA ASN A 406 1.66 18.89 77.38
C ASN A 406 0.89 17.91 76.48
N ARG A 407 0.15 17.00 77.12
CA ARG A 407 -0.65 15.92 76.54
C ARG A 407 -1.29 16.23 75.17
N ASN A 408 -1.94 17.38 75.04
CA ASN A 408 -2.73 17.71 73.85
C ASN A 408 -1.86 18.03 72.62
N LEU A 409 -0.72 18.73 72.78
CA LEU A 409 0.21 18.95 71.67
C LEU A 409 0.85 17.63 71.21
N SER A 410 1.16 16.75 72.16
CA SER A 410 1.69 15.42 71.84
C SER A 410 0.65 14.56 71.09
N PHE A 411 -0.64 14.67 71.40
CA PHE A 411 -1.71 14.04 70.60
C PHE A 411 -1.83 14.64 69.18
N ILE A 412 -1.79 15.97 69.04
CA ILE A 412 -1.84 16.63 67.72
C ILE A 412 -0.63 16.20 66.86
N LEU A 413 0.56 16.12 67.46
CA LEU A 413 1.78 15.67 66.80
C LEU A 413 1.67 14.22 66.32
N LEU A 414 1.29 13.28 67.20
CA LEU A 414 1.17 11.87 66.83
C LEU A 414 0.07 11.63 65.78
N PHE A 415 -1.05 12.35 65.88
CA PHE A 415 -2.13 12.27 64.89
C PHE A 415 -1.71 12.82 63.53
N SER A 416 -1.02 13.97 63.49
CA SER A 416 -0.51 14.54 62.24
C SER A 416 0.57 13.67 61.58
N ILE A 417 1.49 13.09 62.35
CA ILE A 417 2.47 12.11 61.84
C ILE A 417 1.76 10.88 61.24
N LYS A 418 0.70 10.38 61.90
CA LYS A 418 -0.11 9.28 61.35
C LYS A 418 -0.74 9.65 60.01
N LEU A 419 -1.30 10.86 59.88
CA LEU A 419 -1.87 11.35 58.62
C LEU A 419 -0.80 11.52 57.52
N SER A 420 0.42 11.95 57.87
CA SER A 420 1.53 12.05 56.91
C SER A 420 1.95 10.68 56.34
N PHE A 421 1.92 9.61 57.15
CA PHE A 421 2.17 8.27 56.61
C PHE A 421 0.98 7.74 55.80
N LEU A 422 -0.25 8.13 56.16
CA LEU A 422 -1.45 7.78 55.40
C LEU A 422 -1.49 8.48 54.03
N SER A 423 -0.91 9.67 53.89
CA SER A 423 -0.88 10.37 52.61
C SER A 423 -0.09 9.62 51.52
N VAL A 424 0.81 8.70 51.88
CA VAL A 424 1.54 7.88 50.90
C VAL A 424 0.59 7.09 50.00
N PHE A 425 -0.54 6.60 50.52
CA PHE A 425 -1.53 5.88 49.72
C PHE A 425 -2.18 6.74 48.63
N LEU A 426 -2.21 8.07 48.79
CA LEU A 426 -2.67 8.98 47.73
C LEU A 426 -1.71 9.00 46.54
N PHE A 427 -0.43 8.65 46.75
CA PHE A 427 0.59 8.60 45.71
C PHE A 427 0.62 7.26 44.95
N LEU A 428 -0.09 6.23 45.45
CA LEU A 428 -0.09 4.88 44.89
C LEU A 428 -1.41 4.58 44.17
N GLY A 429 -1.32 3.88 43.05
CA GLY A 429 -2.47 3.50 42.23
C GLY A 429 -2.74 4.46 41.07
N ARG A 430 -3.88 4.24 40.39
CA ARG A 430 -4.23 5.00 39.19
C ARG A 430 -4.56 6.45 39.56
N PRO A 431 -3.81 7.44 39.05
CA PRO A 431 -4.09 8.84 39.35
C PRO A 431 -5.40 9.29 38.68
N SER A 432 -6.16 10.05 39.44
CA SER A 432 -7.35 10.80 39.06
C SER A 432 -7.19 12.25 39.51
N ASP A 433 -7.98 13.17 38.95
CA ASP A 433 -7.91 14.59 39.31
C ASP A 433 -8.04 14.81 40.82
N ILE A 434 -8.95 14.09 41.48
CA ILE A 434 -9.14 14.17 42.94
C ILE A 434 -7.89 13.71 43.68
N THR A 435 -7.29 12.58 43.30
CA THR A 435 -6.07 12.09 43.95
C THR A 435 -4.89 13.04 43.71
N CYS A 436 -4.77 13.64 42.52
CA CYS A 436 -3.71 14.61 42.22
C CYS A 436 -3.83 15.85 43.10
N ILE A 437 -5.06 16.36 43.31
CA ILE A 437 -5.34 17.47 44.21
C ILE A 437 -4.98 17.14 45.66
N LEU A 438 -5.34 15.94 46.14
CA LEU A 438 -5.18 15.56 47.55
C LEU A 438 -3.74 15.18 47.92
N ARG A 439 -2.95 14.62 46.99
CA ARG A 439 -1.58 14.11 47.26
C ARG A 439 -0.70 15.13 47.98
N GLN A 440 -0.39 16.23 47.32
CA GLN A 440 0.56 17.22 47.84
C GLN A 440 -0.05 18.07 48.95
N THR A 441 -1.35 18.34 48.88
CA THR A 441 -2.05 19.20 49.85
C THR A 441 -2.23 18.50 51.19
N SER A 442 -2.64 17.23 51.20
CA SER A 442 -2.78 16.43 52.42
C SER A 442 -1.44 16.26 53.13
N PHE A 443 -0.37 15.95 52.40
CA PHE A 443 0.97 15.85 52.94
C PHE A 443 1.46 17.18 53.51
N GLY A 444 1.35 18.28 52.74
CA GLY A 444 1.81 19.59 53.18
C GLY A 444 1.09 20.12 54.43
N ILE A 445 -0.23 19.94 54.52
CA ILE A 445 -1.02 20.33 55.70
C ILE A 445 -0.64 19.48 56.91
N SER A 446 -0.57 18.14 56.76
CA SER A 446 -0.23 17.23 57.86
C SER A 446 1.17 17.49 58.39
N PHE A 447 2.15 17.71 57.51
CA PHE A 447 3.52 18.03 57.89
C PHE A 447 3.63 19.39 58.60
N SER A 448 2.91 20.42 58.13
CA SER A 448 2.87 21.73 58.78
C SER A 448 2.29 21.66 60.21
N ILE A 449 1.22 20.88 60.41
CA ILE A 449 0.66 20.64 61.76
C ILE A 449 1.68 19.93 62.66
N ALA A 450 2.40 18.94 62.14
CA ALA A 450 3.44 18.23 62.89
C ALA A 450 4.59 19.17 63.29
N MET A 451 5.17 19.91 62.34
CA MET A 451 6.30 20.80 62.61
C MET A 451 5.91 22.00 63.48
N SER A 452 4.73 22.56 63.28
CA SER A 452 4.23 23.63 64.16
C SER A 452 3.99 23.13 65.60
N SER A 453 3.58 21.86 65.77
CA SER A 453 3.47 21.24 67.10
C SER A 453 4.84 21.07 67.76
N VAL A 454 5.87 20.65 67.01
CA VAL A 454 7.26 20.58 67.51
C VAL A 454 7.76 21.97 67.92
N LEU A 455 7.57 22.98 67.06
CA LEU A 455 7.94 24.36 67.34
C LEU A 455 7.22 24.90 68.59
N ALA A 456 5.93 24.63 68.73
CA ALA A 456 5.16 25.05 69.90
C ALA A 456 5.69 24.39 71.19
N LYS A 457 6.09 23.10 71.13
CA LYS A 457 6.69 22.39 72.27
C LYS A 457 8.06 22.95 72.64
N THR A 458 8.93 23.23 71.68
CA THR A 458 10.26 23.81 71.95
C THR A 458 10.17 25.22 72.53
N ILE A 459 9.27 26.06 71.99
CA ILE A 459 9.01 27.40 72.53
C ILE A 459 8.46 27.32 73.96
N MET A 460 7.55 26.37 74.24
CA MET A 460 7.01 26.16 75.58
C MET A 460 8.12 25.86 76.61
N VAL A 461 9.09 25.03 76.25
CA VAL A 461 10.28 24.74 77.09
C VAL A 461 11.08 26.02 77.34
N CYS A 462 11.42 26.77 76.28
CA CYS A 462 12.15 28.03 76.39
C CYS A 462 11.43 29.06 77.30
N ILE A 463 10.10 29.18 77.18
CA ILE A 463 9.29 30.08 78.02
C ILE A 463 9.26 29.60 79.48
N ALA A 464 9.13 28.30 79.72
CA ALA A 464 9.06 27.74 81.08
C ALA A 464 10.34 28.05 81.88
N PHE A 465 11.52 27.92 81.26
CA PHE A 465 12.80 28.27 81.88
C PHE A 465 12.95 29.79 82.08
N LYS A 466 12.58 30.63 81.10
CA LYS A 466 12.64 32.10 81.26
C LYS A 466 11.67 32.65 82.32
N ALA A 467 10.50 32.02 82.51
CA ALA A 467 9.50 32.41 83.50
C ALA A 467 9.84 32.03 84.95
N SER A 468 10.94 31.30 85.16
CA SER A 468 11.44 30.92 86.50
C SER A 468 12.26 32.04 87.17
N LYS A 469 12.55 33.14 86.46
CA LYS A 469 13.17 34.36 87.03
C LYS A 469 12.12 35.24 87.72
N PRO A 470 12.44 35.93 88.85
CA PRO A 470 11.43 36.53 89.74
C PRO A 470 10.58 37.68 89.18
N ASP A 471 11.04 38.43 88.17
CA ASP A 471 10.40 39.69 87.70
C ASP A 471 9.80 39.64 86.27
N SER A 472 9.20 38.53 85.85
CA SER A 472 8.65 38.41 84.49
C SER A 472 7.12 38.55 84.41
N PRO A 473 6.56 39.45 83.56
CA PRO A 473 5.10 39.66 83.42
C PRO A 473 4.35 38.46 82.79
N TRP A 474 5.03 37.36 82.47
CA TRP A 474 4.54 36.24 81.67
C TRP A 474 3.97 35.07 82.50
N ARG A 475 3.75 35.25 83.80
CA ARG A 475 3.77 34.14 84.76
C ARG A 475 2.47 33.32 84.89
N LYS A 476 1.29 33.81 84.49
CA LYS A 476 0.01 33.10 84.72
C LYS A 476 -0.95 32.91 83.54
N TRP A 477 -1.00 33.83 82.57
CA TRP A 477 -2.05 33.80 81.52
C TRP A 477 -1.56 33.26 80.16
N LEU A 478 -0.25 33.11 79.95
CA LEU A 478 0.36 33.02 78.62
C LEU A 478 1.14 31.72 78.32
N ARG A 479 0.97 30.61 79.05
CA ARG A 479 1.75 29.37 78.78
C ARG A 479 1.08 28.40 77.80
N VAL A 480 -0.22 28.12 77.97
CA VAL A 480 -0.93 27.10 77.18
C VAL A 480 -1.59 27.70 75.93
N LYS A 481 -2.23 28.88 76.05
CA LYS A 481 -2.91 29.54 74.92
C LYS A 481 -1.96 29.92 73.76
N ILE A 482 -0.73 30.35 74.06
CA ILE A 482 0.26 30.72 73.04
C ILE A 482 0.63 29.51 72.16
N THR A 483 0.84 28.34 72.77
CA THR A 483 1.28 27.15 72.03
C THR A 483 0.25 26.70 71.00
N TYR A 484 -1.05 26.72 71.33
CA TYR A 484 -2.11 26.45 70.36
C TYR A 484 -2.22 27.53 69.28
N PHE A 485 -2.01 28.80 69.66
CA PHE A 485 -2.04 29.90 68.70
C PHE A 485 -0.95 29.76 67.64
N ILE A 486 0.26 29.31 68.03
CA ILE A 486 1.35 28.99 67.10
C ILE A 486 0.92 27.89 66.12
N VAL A 487 0.40 26.76 66.63
CA VAL A 487 -0.05 25.64 65.77
C VAL A 487 -1.14 26.10 64.80
N ILE A 488 -2.14 26.83 65.29
CA ILE A 488 -3.26 27.33 64.47
C ILE A 488 -2.76 28.29 63.39
N ILE A 489 -1.95 29.30 63.74
CA ILE A 489 -1.45 30.28 62.76
C ILE A 489 -0.58 29.60 61.70
N CYS A 490 0.39 28.79 62.10
CA CYS A 490 1.30 28.13 61.16
C CYS A 490 0.52 27.18 60.22
N SER A 491 -0.42 26.42 60.78
CA SER A 491 -1.26 25.52 59.97
C SER A 491 -2.21 26.29 59.05
N PHE A 492 -2.75 27.43 59.51
CA PHE A 492 -3.63 28.28 58.71
C PHE A 492 -2.91 28.93 57.53
N ILE A 493 -1.66 29.37 57.71
CA ILE A 493 -0.84 29.88 56.60
C ILE A 493 -0.66 28.80 55.53
N GLN A 494 -0.31 27.57 55.92
CA GLN A 494 -0.18 26.46 54.97
C GLN A 494 -1.51 26.14 54.26
N PHE A 495 -2.62 26.19 54.99
CA PHE A 495 -3.96 26.00 54.42
C PHE A 495 -4.27 27.08 53.38
N LEU A 496 -4.00 28.36 53.67
CA LEU A 496 -4.20 29.45 52.73
C LEU A 496 -3.34 29.31 51.47
N ILE A 497 -2.05 29.00 51.62
CA ILE A 497 -1.15 28.76 50.48
C ILE A 497 -1.72 27.64 49.60
N SER A 498 -2.15 26.54 50.22
CA SER A 498 -2.70 25.38 49.50
C SER A 498 -4.04 25.71 48.83
N ALA A 499 -4.92 26.45 49.50
CA ALA A 499 -6.21 26.86 48.95
C ALA A 499 -6.06 27.81 47.74
N ILE A 500 -5.13 28.76 47.83
CA ILE A 500 -4.79 29.67 46.72
C ILE A 500 -4.25 28.86 45.54
N TRP A 501 -3.34 27.92 45.79
CA TRP A 501 -2.79 27.05 44.74
C TRP A 501 -3.89 26.26 44.03
N LEU A 502 -4.77 25.60 44.79
CA LEU A 502 -5.88 24.83 44.22
C LEU A 502 -6.91 25.68 43.47
N THR A 503 -7.05 26.97 43.82
CA THR A 503 -8.00 27.88 43.15
C THR A 503 -7.45 28.41 41.84
N ILE A 504 -6.15 28.74 41.77
CA ILE A 504 -5.52 29.35 40.59
C ILE A 504 -5.12 28.28 39.58
N SER A 505 -4.48 27.21 40.05
CA SER A 505 -3.84 26.20 39.22
C SER A 505 -3.83 24.85 39.94
N PRO A 506 -4.99 24.18 40.04
CA PRO A 506 -5.08 22.88 40.70
C PRO A 506 -4.26 21.83 39.95
N PRO A 507 -3.60 20.89 40.67
CA PRO A 507 -3.00 19.72 40.06
C PRO A 507 -4.06 18.87 39.35
N PHE A 508 -3.73 18.31 38.19
CA PHE A 508 -4.64 17.52 37.36
C PHE A 508 -3.96 16.27 36.79
N MET A 509 -4.75 15.31 36.33
CA MET A 509 -4.23 14.11 35.68
C MET A 509 -3.81 14.42 34.24
N GLU A 510 -2.60 14.04 33.86
CA GLU A 510 -2.05 14.22 32.52
C GLU A 510 -1.60 12.87 31.92
N LEU A 511 -1.90 12.68 30.62
CA LEU A 511 -1.46 11.53 29.83
C LEU A 511 -0.22 11.91 29.03
N ASN A 512 0.93 11.40 29.45
CA ASN A 512 2.20 11.64 28.78
C ASN A 512 2.45 10.55 27.72
N ILE A 513 2.27 10.94 26.46
CA ILE A 513 2.34 10.05 25.28
C ILE A 513 3.66 10.14 24.49
N LEU A 514 4.52 11.10 24.85
CA LEU A 514 5.75 11.45 24.11
C LEU A 514 7.02 10.91 24.77
N SER A 515 6.98 10.59 26.06
CA SER A 515 8.18 10.24 26.81
C SER A 515 8.70 8.84 26.48
N GLU A 516 7.81 7.87 26.27
CA GLU A 516 8.20 6.49 25.95
C GLU A 516 7.38 5.97 24.75
N PRO A 517 8.04 5.54 23.65
CA PRO A 517 7.34 5.03 22.48
C PRO A 517 6.57 3.75 22.81
N GLY A 518 5.33 3.66 22.35
CA GLY A 518 4.45 2.49 22.57
C GLY A 518 3.67 2.47 23.87
N LYS A 519 3.85 3.45 24.77
CA LYS A 519 3.17 3.51 26.07
C LYS A 519 2.53 4.86 26.34
N ILE A 520 1.56 4.88 27.25
CA ILE A 520 0.92 6.09 27.78
C ILE A 520 1.20 6.14 29.28
N ILE A 521 2.00 7.11 29.73
CA ILE A 521 2.30 7.28 31.15
C ILE A 521 1.23 8.19 31.77
N ILE A 522 0.48 7.68 32.74
CA ILE A 522 -0.52 8.48 33.47
C ILE A 522 0.14 9.08 34.71
N GLN A 523 0.25 10.40 34.76
CA GLN A 523 0.91 11.14 35.84
C GLN A 523 0.04 12.30 36.36
N CYS A 524 0.40 12.86 37.50
CA CYS A 524 -0.22 14.09 38.01
C CYS A 524 0.68 15.27 37.64
N ASN A 525 0.14 16.23 36.89
CA ASN A 525 0.78 17.51 36.68
C ASN A 525 0.46 18.44 37.86
N GLU A 526 1.45 19.18 38.38
CA GLU A 526 1.28 20.08 39.52
C GLU A 526 0.43 21.33 39.20
N GLY A 527 0.17 21.61 37.91
CA GLY A 527 -0.53 22.79 37.41
C GLY A 527 0.32 24.06 37.47
N SER A 528 0.97 24.32 38.62
CA SER A 528 1.94 25.40 38.79
C SER A 528 3.14 24.95 39.60
N VAL A 529 4.26 24.80 38.91
CA VAL A 529 5.57 24.47 39.52
C VAL A 529 5.97 25.53 40.57
N ILE A 530 5.64 26.79 40.32
CA ILE A 530 5.93 27.90 41.26
C ILE A 530 5.14 27.70 42.56
N ALA A 531 3.84 27.42 42.47
CA ALA A 531 3.01 27.22 43.65
C ALA A 531 3.40 25.97 44.44
N PHE A 532 3.80 24.90 43.76
CA PHE A 532 4.39 23.71 44.37
C PHE A 532 5.65 24.06 45.19
N TYR A 533 6.57 24.86 44.64
CA TYR A 533 7.77 25.29 45.37
C TYR A 533 7.47 26.24 46.53
N ILE A 534 6.43 27.08 46.45
CA ILE A 534 6.01 27.93 47.58
C ILE A 534 5.58 27.05 48.76
N VAL A 535 4.79 25.99 48.51
CA VAL A 535 4.39 25.02 49.54
C VAL A 535 5.60 24.34 50.18
N LEU A 536 6.54 23.84 49.37
CA LEU A 536 7.77 23.23 49.87
C LEU A 536 8.65 24.21 50.66
N SER A 537 8.76 25.46 50.19
CA SER A 537 9.55 26.50 50.84
C SER A 537 9.00 26.84 52.21
N TYR A 538 7.68 26.91 52.37
CA TYR A 538 7.06 27.14 53.67
C TYR A 538 7.30 25.98 54.65
N MET A 539 7.17 24.74 54.19
CA MET A 539 7.51 23.55 55.00
C MET A 539 8.98 23.58 55.44
N GLY A 540 9.89 23.91 54.52
CA GLY A 540 11.31 24.06 54.81
C GLY A 540 11.61 25.19 55.80
N LEU A 541 10.89 26.31 55.71
CA LEU A 541 10.99 27.43 56.66
C LEU A 541 10.52 27.02 58.05
N LEU A 542 9.38 26.34 58.17
CA LEU A 542 8.88 25.82 59.44
C LEU A 542 9.89 24.85 60.08
N ALA A 543 10.46 23.95 59.28
CA ALA A 543 11.47 23.01 59.76
C ALA A 543 12.73 23.74 60.23
N SER A 544 13.21 24.72 59.46
CA SER A 544 14.40 25.51 59.80
C SER A 544 14.21 26.31 61.09
N VAL A 545 13.07 27.00 61.25
CA VAL A 545 12.75 27.74 62.48
C VAL A 545 12.63 26.79 63.66
N SER A 546 11.98 25.63 63.48
CA SER A 546 11.89 24.60 64.52
C SER A 546 13.26 24.11 64.98
N PHE A 547 14.16 23.85 64.02
CA PHE A 547 15.53 23.44 64.30
C PHE A 547 16.32 24.52 65.04
N ILE A 548 16.28 25.78 64.58
CA ILE A 548 16.99 26.90 65.23
C ILE A 548 16.52 27.06 66.69
N VAL A 549 15.20 27.05 66.93
CA VAL A 549 14.66 27.18 68.28
C VAL A 549 15.05 25.99 69.16
N ALA A 550 14.99 24.78 68.61
CA ALA A 550 15.41 23.57 69.32
C ALA A 550 16.92 23.64 69.68
N PHE A 551 17.76 24.11 68.75
CA PHE A 551 19.20 24.27 68.96
C PHE A 551 19.50 25.26 70.09
N LEU A 552 18.81 26.41 70.12
CA LEU A 552 18.91 27.37 71.22
C LEU A 552 18.45 26.76 72.55
N ALA A 553 17.42 25.91 72.53
CA ALA A 553 16.90 25.25 73.72
C ALA A 553 17.88 24.23 74.35
N ARG A 554 18.88 23.70 73.61
CA ARG A 554 19.93 22.82 74.17
C ARG A 554 20.79 23.48 75.25
N THR A 555 20.84 24.81 75.29
CA THR A 555 21.64 25.57 76.28
C THR A 555 20.97 25.66 77.66
N LEU A 556 19.76 25.10 77.82
CA LEU A 556 19.01 25.08 79.07
C LEU A 556 19.47 23.91 79.98
N PRO A 557 19.52 24.09 81.31
CA PRO A 557 20.10 23.10 82.22
C PRO A 557 19.34 21.75 82.25
N ASP A 558 20.12 20.65 82.32
CA ASP A 558 19.84 19.21 82.08
C ASP A 558 18.62 18.54 82.75
N SER A 559 17.76 19.29 83.44
CA SER A 559 16.58 18.74 84.13
C SER A 559 15.51 18.12 83.21
N PHE A 560 15.54 18.41 81.89
CA PHE A 560 14.66 17.81 80.89
C PHE A 560 15.40 17.57 79.55
N ASN A 561 15.78 16.32 79.27
CA ASN A 561 16.46 15.88 78.04
C ASN A 561 15.66 16.08 76.73
N GLU A 562 14.45 16.64 76.77
CA GLU A 562 13.55 16.71 75.62
C GLU A 562 14.10 17.58 74.47
N ALA A 563 14.74 18.71 74.78
CA ALA A 563 15.33 19.58 73.76
C ALA A 563 16.46 18.89 72.98
N LYS A 564 17.19 17.96 73.62
CA LYS A 564 18.29 17.18 73.01
C LYS A 564 17.78 16.14 72.01
N TYR A 565 16.58 15.60 72.19
CA TYR A 565 15.97 14.64 71.25
C TYR A 565 15.25 15.32 70.06
N ILE A 566 14.84 16.58 70.21
CA ILE A 566 14.16 17.34 69.15
C ILE A 566 15.15 17.85 68.10
N THR A 567 16.33 18.27 68.55
CA THR A 567 17.48 18.68 67.73
C THR A 567 18.32 17.52 67.25
#